data_AF-A0A8T2IEI6-F1
#
_entry.id   AF-A0A8T2IEI6-F1
#
_cell.length_a   1.000
_cell.length_b   1.000
_cell.length_c   1.000
_cell.angle_alpha   90.00
_cell.angle_beta   90.00
_cell.angle_gamma   90.00
#
_symmetry.space_group_name_H-M   'P 1'
#
loop_
_entity.id
_entity.type
_entity.pdbx_description
1 polymer ?
#
loop_
_entity_poly.entity_id
_entity_poly.type
_entity_poly.pdbx_seq_one_letter_code
_entity_poly.pdbx_strand_id
1 'polypeptide(L)'
;MTITIFAPHLQNLYLPFMGPFVHMGTILATQLGKVMVKLVGAKENPSRKYDLLVAGAAVGVACCFVAPVGGVLFSVEATATHFGVRNYWRGFFAATCAALMFRLLAVINRERETVAILFSTNWRVEFPFDLPEYLSYAILG
;
A
#
# COMPACT_ATOMS: atom_id res chain seq x y z
N MET A 1 18.51 1.49 8.52
CA MET A 1 17.19 0.86 8.73
C MET A 1 16.82 -0.09 7.59
N THR A 2 17.04 0.27 6.32
CA THR A 2 16.66 -0.52 5.13
C THR A 2 17.37 -1.88 5.00
N ILE A 3 18.64 -1.98 5.39
CA ILE A 3 19.43 -3.22 5.29
C ILE A 3 19.11 -4.20 6.44
N THR A 4 18.58 -3.70 7.55
CA THR A 4 18.32 -4.48 8.77
C THR A 4 17.07 -5.36 8.66
N ILE A 5 16.14 -5.03 7.76
CA ILE A 5 14.87 -5.77 7.57
C ILE A 5 15.07 -7.09 6.81
N PHE A 6 16.11 -7.16 5.96
CA PHE A 6 16.51 -8.38 5.25
C PHE A 6 17.53 -9.22 6.02
N ALA A 7 17.86 -8.84 7.26
CA ALA A 7 18.74 -9.65 8.09
C ALA A 7 18.00 -10.94 8.49
N PRO A 8 18.46 -12.13 8.08
CA PRO A 8 17.77 -13.40 8.34
C PRO A 8 17.59 -13.70 9.83
N HIS A 9 18.40 -13.08 10.70
CA HIS A 9 18.29 -13.22 12.15
C HIS A 9 17.06 -12.55 12.78
N LEU A 10 16.48 -11.52 12.14
CA LEU A 10 15.31 -10.80 12.67
C LEU A 10 13.96 -11.37 12.20
N GLN A 11 13.96 -12.30 11.24
CA GLN A 11 12.74 -12.96 10.75
C GLN A 11 12.04 -13.83 11.80
N ASN A 12 12.73 -14.16 12.90
CA ASN A 12 12.17 -14.93 14.03
C ASN A 12 11.40 -14.06 15.04
N LEU A 13 11.41 -12.73 14.88
CA LEU A 13 10.68 -11.80 15.74
C LEU A 13 9.39 -11.40 15.00
N TYR A 14 8.23 -11.54 15.65
CA TYR A 14 6.88 -11.25 15.11
C TYR A 14 6.64 -9.75 14.83
N LEU A 15 7.54 -9.07 14.13
CA LEU A 15 7.43 -7.66 13.77
C LEU A 15 6.81 -7.52 12.37
N PRO A 16 5.76 -6.69 12.21
CA PRO A 16 5.13 -6.47 10.91
C PRO A 16 6.03 -5.62 10.00
N PHE A 17 6.32 -6.14 8.80
CA PHE A 17 7.16 -5.46 7.79
C PHE A 17 6.46 -4.26 7.11
N MET A 18 5.18 -4.02 7.39
CA MET A 18 4.39 -2.96 6.75
C MET A 18 5.00 -1.57 6.97
N GLY A 19 5.35 -1.21 8.21
CA GLY A 19 5.88 0.13 8.53
C GLY A 19 7.13 0.50 7.71
N PRO A 20 8.15 -0.36 7.65
CA PRO A 20 9.32 -0.11 6.80
C PRO A 20 9.03 0.01 5.30
N PHE A 21 8.11 -0.80 4.76
CA PHE A 21 7.74 -0.71 3.34
C PHE A 21 7.03 0.59 2.99
N VAL A 22 6.14 1.06 3.88
CA VAL A 22 5.53 2.39 3.76
C VAL A 22 6.60 3.48 3.76
N HIS A 23 7.56 3.40 4.68
CA HIS A 23 8.65 4.38 4.74
C HIS A 23 9.51 4.37 3.47
N MET A 24 9.87 3.19 2.95
CA MET A 24 10.57 3.06 1.66
C MET A 24 9.79 3.70 0.52
N GLY A 25 8.48 3.45 0.44
CA GLY A 25 7.59 4.07 -0.56
C GLY A 25 7.62 5.59 -0.50
N THR A 26 7.56 6.19 0.69
CA THR A 26 7.63 7.65 0.87
C THR A 26 9.00 8.25 0.53
N ILE A 27 10.09 7.53 0.80
CA ILE A 27 11.45 7.96 0.44
C ILE A 27 11.56 7.99 -1.09
N LEU A 28 11.15 6.92 -1.77
CA LEU A 28 11.15 6.84 -3.23
C LEU A 28 10.30 7.95 -3.86
N ALA A 29 9.11 8.18 -3.34
CA ALA A 29 8.22 9.24 -3.81
C ALA A 29 8.88 10.62 -3.65
N THR A 30 9.54 10.89 -2.52
CA THR A 30 10.27 12.15 -2.29
C THR A 30 11.42 12.34 -3.28
N GLN A 31 12.20 11.29 -3.56
CA GLN A 31 13.30 11.37 -4.52
C GLN A 31 12.79 11.59 -5.95
N LEU A 32 11.74 10.88 -6.36
CA LEU A 32 11.06 11.09 -7.64
C LEU A 32 10.55 12.53 -7.78
N GLY A 33 9.99 13.09 -6.71
CA GLY A 33 9.55 14.50 -6.69
C GLY A 33 10.69 15.47 -6.97
N LYS A 34 11.85 15.29 -6.32
CA LYS A 34 13.05 16.13 -6.54
C LYS A 34 13.60 16.01 -7.95
N VAL A 35 13.64 14.79 -8.50
CA VAL A 35 14.09 14.54 -9.88
C VAL A 35 13.15 15.23 -10.88
N MET A 36 11.84 15.15 -10.68
CA MET A 36 10.86 15.81 -11.55
C MET A 36 10.97 17.34 -11.50
N VAL A 37 11.19 17.92 -10.33
CA VAL A 37 11.45 19.36 -10.18
C VAL A 37 12.71 19.76 -10.95
N LYS A 38 13.79 18.98 -10.84
CA LYS A 38 15.06 19.25 -11.51
C LYS A 38 15.00 19.08 -13.03
N LEU A 39 14.28 18.08 -13.54
CA LEU A 39 14.20 17.78 -14.97
C LEU A 39 13.16 18.63 -15.71
N VAL A 40 12.01 18.88 -15.09
CA VAL A 40 10.85 19.55 -15.73
C VAL A 40 10.76 21.02 -15.34
N GLY A 41 11.58 21.50 -14.40
CA GLY A 41 11.52 22.87 -13.89
C GLY A 41 10.23 23.17 -13.11
N ALA A 42 9.55 22.15 -12.60
CA ALA A 42 8.31 22.32 -11.86
C ALA A 42 8.58 23.05 -10.53
N LYS A 43 7.78 24.07 -10.20
CA LYS A 43 7.87 24.75 -8.90
C LYS A 43 7.61 23.77 -7.75
N GLU A 44 8.46 23.83 -6.73
CA GLU A 44 8.22 23.16 -5.45
C GLU A 44 6.97 23.75 -4.79
N ASN A 45 6.03 22.88 -4.43
CA ASN A 45 4.85 23.25 -3.67
C ASN A 45 4.69 22.24 -2.52
N PRO A 46 4.58 22.70 -1.25
CA PRO A 46 4.42 21.81 -0.10
C PRO A 46 3.22 20.87 -0.24
N SER A 47 2.11 21.33 -0.83
CA SER A 47 0.92 20.51 -1.05
C SER A 47 1.20 19.35 -2.02
N ARG A 48 1.95 19.60 -3.11
CA ARG A 48 2.33 18.54 -4.06
C ARG A 48 3.30 17.53 -3.45
N LYS A 49 4.21 18.01 -2.59
CA LYS A 49 5.13 17.12 -1.86
C LYS A 49 4.34 16.21 -0.92
N TYR A 50 3.35 16.76 -0.23
CA TYR A 50 2.47 15.99 0.63
C TYR A 50 1.63 14.97 -0.14
N ASP A 51 1.01 15.36 -1.26
CA ASP A 51 0.28 14.43 -2.14
C ASP A 51 1.16 13.25 -2.60
N LEU A 52 2.43 13.53 -2.88
CA LEU A 52 3.41 12.54 -3.30
C LEU A 52 3.82 11.61 -2.14
N LEU A 53 3.91 12.12 -0.91
CA LEU A 53 4.12 11.29 0.28
C LEU A 53 2.93 10.36 0.54
N VAL A 54 1.70 10.87 0.44
CA VAL A 54 0.47 10.04 0.54
C VAL A 54 0.46 8.96 -0.53
N ALA A 55 0.74 9.31 -1.79
CA ALA A 55 0.84 8.32 -2.86
C ALA A 55 1.97 7.28 -2.61
N GLY A 56 3.12 7.71 -2.09
CA GLY A 56 4.23 6.83 -1.74
C GLY A 56 3.90 5.86 -0.60
N ALA A 57 3.19 6.34 0.42
CA ALA A 57 2.72 5.50 1.51
C ALA A 57 1.68 4.47 1.02
N ALA A 58 0.72 4.89 0.20
CA ALA A 58 -0.25 4.00 -0.43
C ALA A 58 0.41 2.90 -1.28
N VAL A 59 1.45 3.24 -2.05
CA VAL A 59 2.25 2.30 -2.82
C VAL A 59 2.92 1.26 -1.91
N GLY A 60 3.50 1.69 -0.79
CA GLY A 60 4.10 0.78 0.19
C GLY A 60 3.09 -0.22 0.76
N VAL A 61 1.90 0.25 1.17
CA VAL A 61 0.83 -0.62 1.69
C VAL A 61 0.30 -1.56 0.60
N ALA A 62 0.10 -1.06 -0.62
CA ALA A 62 -0.38 -1.84 -1.75
C ALA A 62 0.58 -2.98 -2.13
N CYS A 63 1.89 -2.77 -2.03
CA CYS A 63 2.88 -3.84 -2.22
C CYS A 63 2.80 -4.92 -1.15
N CYS A 64 2.56 -4.55 0.12
CA CYS A 64 2.51 -5.51 1.23
C CYS A 64 1.28 -6.41 1.19
N PHE A 65 0.10 -5.83 0.93
CA PHE A 65 -1.18 -6.55 1.01
C PHE A 65 -1.78 -6.91 -0.35
N VAL A 66 -1.20 -6.40 -1.44
CA VAL A 66 -1.72 -6.58 -2.80
C VAL A 66 -3.17 -6.05 -2.92
N ALA A 67 -3.47 -5.00 -2.17
CA ALA A 67 -4.79 -4.38 -2.09
C ALA A 67 -4.65 -2.89 -2.42
N PRO A 68 -4.69 -2.51 -3.71
CA PRO A 68 -4.43 -1.12 -4.12
C PRO A 68 -5.51 -0.14 -3.64
N VAL A 69 -6.78 -0.55 -3.64
CA VAL A 69 -7.89 0.27 -3.12
C VAL A 69 -7.71 0.52 -1.62
N GLY A 70 -7.51 -0.55 -0.85
CA GLY A 70 -7.30 -0.47 0.60
C GLY A 70 -6.05 0.32 0.97
N GLY A 71 -4.95 0.17 0.22
CA GLY A 71 -3.71 0.90 0.46
C GLY A 71 -3.85 2.41 0.27
N VAL A 72 -4.60 2.86 -0.73
CA VAL A 72 -4.87 4.30 -0.94
C VAL A 72 -5.81 4.83 0.13
N LEU A 73 -6.90 4.11 0.46
CA LEU A 73 -7.84 4.54 1.50
C LEU A 73 -7.14 4.65 2.86
N PHE A 74 -6.38 3.62 3.25
CA PHE A 74 -5.59 3.64 4.47
C PHE A 74 -4.61 4.82 4.49
N SER A 75 -3.92 5.06 3.38
CA SER A 75 -2.95 6.16 3.32
C SER A 75 -3.61 7.54 3.42
N VAL A 76 -4.80 7.71 2.84
CA VAL A 76 -5.56 8.97 2.93
C VAL A 76 -6.07 9.16 4.36
N GLU A 77 -6.64 8.13 4.97
CA GLU A 77 -7.13 8.17 6.36
C GLU A 77 -6.01 8.47 7.36
N ALA A 78 -4.87 7.79 7.25
CA ALA A 78 -3.77 7.94 8.19
C ALA A 78 -2.97 9.24 8.01
N THR A 79 -2.94 9.78 6.78
CA THR A 79 -2.00 10.85 6.45
C THR A 79 -2.68 12.16 6.10
N ALA A 80 -3.86 12.18 5.47
CA ALA A 80 -4.44 13.37 4.84
C ALA A 80 -5.60 13.97 5.64
N THR A 81 -5.53 15.28 5.94
CA THR A 81 -6.65 16.03 6.52
C THR A 81 -7.59 16.59 5.45
N HIS A 82 -7.07 16.90 4.26
CA HIS A 82 -7.82 17.36 3.09
C HIS A 82 -7.18 16.76 1.83
N PHE A 83 -7.95 16.02 1.03
CA PHE A 83 -7.42 15.34 -0.15
C PHE A 83 -8.35 15.50 -1.36
N GLY A 84 -7.78 15.95 -2.48
CA GLY A 84 -8.53 16.13 -3.72
C GLY A 84 -8.75 14.82 -4.47
N VAL A 85 -9.98 14.60 -4.96
CA VAL A 85 -10.36 13.39 -5.75
C VAL A 85 -9.43 13.17 -6.96
N ARG A 86 -8.92 14.26 -7.56
CA ARG A 86 -7.96 14.16 -8.68
C ARG A 86 -6.63 13.52 -8.27
N ASN A 87 -6.17 13.73 -7.04
CA ASN A 87 -4.94 13.12 -6.54
C ASN A 87 -5.17 11.66 -6.11
N TYR A 88 -6.40 11.32 -5.72
CA TYR A 88 -6.81 9.95 -5.42
C TYR A 88 -6.63 9.02 -6.60
N TRP A 89 -7.12 9.41 -7.78
CA TRP A 89 -6.95 8.60 -9.00
C TRP A 89 -5.49 8.37 -9.38
N ARG A 90 -4.62 9.38 -9.15
CA ARG A 90 -3.19 9.27 -9.43
C ARG A 90 -2.49 8.33 -8.45
N GLY A 91 -2.84 8.41 -7.17
CA GLY A 91 -2.36 7.49 -6.14
C GLY A 91 -2.84 6.06 -6.38
N PHE A 92 -4.10 5.89 -6.79
CA PHE A 92 -4.67 4.59 -7.13
C PHE A 92 -3.95 3.91 -8.29
N PHE A 93 -3.71 4.64 -9.38
CA PHE A 93 -2.93 4.11 -10.50
C PHE A 93 -1.50 3.73 -10.10
N ALA A 94 -0.83 4.54 -9.28
CA ALA A 94 0.50 4.19 -8.78
C ALA A 94 0.48 2.93 -7.89
N ALA A 95 -0.51 2.81 -7.01
CA ALA A 95 -0.68 1.66 -6.11
C ALA A 95 -0.99 0.37 -6.88
N THR A 96 -1.83 0.41 -7.92
CA THR A 96 -2.13 -0.76 -8.75
C THR A 96 -0.91 -1.21 -9.55
N CYS A 97 -0.18 -0.28 -10.16
CA CYS A 97 1.07 -0.59 -10.85
C CYS A 97 2.10 -1.23 -9.90
N ALA A 98 2.24 -0.69 -8.69
CA ALA A 98 3.19 -1.24 -7.71
C ALA A 98 2.80 -2.65 -7.24
N ALA A 99 1.53 -2.87 -6.91
CA ALA A 99 1.03 -4.19 -6.53
C ALA A 99 1.18 -5.22 -7.67
N LEU A 100 0.92 -4.82 -8.92
CA LEU A 100 1.10 -5.65 -10.09
C LEU A 100 2.59 -5.99 -10.32
N MET A 101 3.47 -4.99 -10.26
CA MET A 101 4.91 -5.20 -10.43
C MET A 101 5.48 -6.11 -9.35
N PHE A 102 5.05 -5.95 -8.10
CA PHE A 102 5.48 -6.82 -7.00
C PHE A 102 5.05 -8.28 -7.23
N ARG A 103 3.84 -8.50 -7.76
CA ARG A 103 3.37 -9.83 -8.15
C ARG A 103 4.13 -10.41 -9.33
N LEU A 104 4.36 -9.61 -10.38
CA LEU A 104 5.11 -10.06 -11.56
C LEU A 104 6.54 -10.45 -11.18
N LEU A 105 7.20 -9.67 -10.32
CA LEU A 105 8.53 -10.00 -9.81
C LEU A 105 8.55 -11.31 -9.03
N ALA A 106 7.54 -11.57 -8.19
CA ALA A 106 7.43 -12.84 -7.47
C ALA A 106 7.26 -14.05 -8.41
N VAL A 107 6.52 -13.89 -9.51
CA VAL A 107 6.34 -14.93 -10.54
C VAL A 107 7.64 -15.13 -11.36
N ILE A 108 8.30 -14.05 -11.76
CA ILE A 108 9.57 -14.10 -12.51
C ILE A 108 10.67 -14.78 -11.68
N ASN A 109 10.73 -14.48 -10.38
CA ASN A 109 11.68 -15.10 -9.45
C ASN A 109 11.32 -16.55 -9.09
N ARG A 110 10.28 -17.13 -9.72
CA ARG A 110 9.77 -18.49 -9.47
C ARG A 110 9.39 -18.76 -8.02
N GLU A 111 9.11 -17.71 -7.23
CA GLU A 111 8.62 -17.89 -5.86
C GLU A 111 7.14 -18.29 -5.82
N ARG A 112 6.37 -17.95 -6.88
CA ARG A 112 4.96 -18.37 -7.03
C ARG A 112 4.61 -18.71 -8.47
N GLU A 113 3.75 -19.71 -8.66
CA GLU A 113 3.35 -20.21 -9.98
C GLU A 113 2.30 -19.33 -10.70
N THR A 114 1.50 -18.56 -9.95
CA THR A 114 0.42 -17.74 -10.53
C THR A 114 0.21 -16.41 -9.79
N VAL A 115 -0.41 -15.45 -10.47
CA VAL A 115 -0.90 -14.19 -9.87
C VAL A 115 -2.18 -14.47 -9.06
N ALA A 116 -2.12 -15.39 -8.10
CA ALA A 116 -3.25 -15.78 -7.27
C ALA A 116 -3.37 -14.90 -6.02
N ILE A 117 -4.60 -14.71 -5.55
CA ILE A 117 -4.92 -13.98 -4.31
C ILE A 117 -4.17 -14.62 -3.14
N LEU A 118 -3.55 -13.82 -2.25
CA LEU A 118 -2.68 -14.34 -1.19
C LEU A 118 -3.44 -15.21 -0.17
N PHE A 119 -4.71 -14.86 0.09
CA PHE A 119 -5.62 -15.59 0.95
C PHE A 119 -6.94 -15.79 0.20
N SER A 120 -7.12 -16.95 -0.43
CA SER A 120 -8.38 -17.31 -1.06
C SER A 120 -9.33 -17.88 0.01
N THR A 121 -10.54 -17.35 0.09
CA THR A 121 -11.60 -17.88 0.96
C THR A 121 -12.88 -17.98 0.14
N ASN A 122 -13.60 -19.09 0.28
CA ASN A 122 -14.84 -19.36 -0.46
C ASN A 122 -15.99 -19.47 0.54
N TRP A 123 -16.85 -18.44 0.59
CA TRP A 123 -17.96 -18.33 1.53
C TRP A 123 -19.30 -18.50 0.80
N ARG A 124 -20.35 -18.97 1.50
CA ARG A 124 -21.72 -19.02 0.95
C ARG A 124 -22.25 -17.58 0.81
N VAL A 125 -22.77 -17.25 -0.37
CA VAL A 125 -23.18 -15.88 -0.73
C VAL A 125 -24.70 -15.67 -0.55
N GLU A 126 -25.50 -16.73 -0.48
CA GLU A 126 -26.97 -16.65 -0.44
C GLU A 126 -27.52 -16.10 0.88
N PHE A 127 -26.88 -16.42 2.00
CA PHE A 127 -27.23 -15.89 3.32
C PHE A 127 -25.97 -15.90 4.22
N PRO A 128 -25.14 -14.85 4.16
CA PRO A 128 -23.83 -14.86 4.79
C PRO A 128 -23.86 -14.59 6.30
N PHE A 129 -24.85 -13.85 6.82
CA PHE A 129 -24.95 -13.50 8.24
C PHE A 129 -26.39 -13.41 8.73
N ASP A 130 -26.62 -13.90 9.94
CA ASP A 130 -27.88 -13.81 10.67
C ASP A 130 -27.98 -12.51 11.52
N LEU A 131 -29.18 -12.00 11.78
CA LEU A 131 -29.37 -10.75 12.56
C LEU A 131 -28.64 -10.75 13.93
N PRO A 132 -28.67 -11.84 14.72
CA PRO A 132 -27.91 -11.95 15.97
C PRO A 132 -26.39 -11.88 15.79
N GLU A 133 -25.84 -12.28 14.64
CA GLU A 133 -24.39 -12.25 14.40
C GLU A 133 -23.86 -10.83 14.27
N TYR A 134 -24.68 -9.89 13.78
CA TYR A 134 -24.33 -8.47 13.78
C TYR A 134 -24.09 -7.92 15.19
N LEU A 135 -24.85 -8.39 16.19
CA LEU A 135 -24.64 -7.99 17.58
C LEU A 135 -23.32 -8.54 18.11
N SER A 136 -22.98 -9.79 17.76
CA SER A 136 -21.70 -10.40 18.11
C SER A 136 -20.53 -9.62 17.48
N TYR A 137 -20.64 -9.16 16.23
CA TYR A 137 -19.62 -8.32 15.60
C TYR A 137 -19.49 -6.94 16.25
N ALA A 138 -20.59 -6.34 16.69
CA ALA A 138 -20.57 -5.05 17.38
C ALA A 138 -19.95 -5.12 18.78
N ILE A 139 -20.04 -6.27 19.46
CA ILE A 139 -19.35 -6.49 20.75
C ILE A 139 -17.86 -6.76 20.55
N LEU A 140 -17.49 -7.34 19.40
CA LEU A 140 -16.12 -7.76 19.10
C LEU A 140 -15.25 -6.62 18.55
N GLY A 141 -15.84 -5.69 17.80
CA GLY A 141 -15.16 -4.50 17.24
C GLY A 141 -14.96 -3.38 18.25
#